data_AF-A0A7J9L126-F1
#
_entry.id   AF-A0A7J9L126-F1
#
_cell.length_a   1.000
_cell.length_b   1.000
_cell.length_c   1.000
_cell.angle_alpha   90.00
_cell.angle_beta   90.00
_cell.angle_gamma   90.00
#
_symmetry.space_group_name_H-M   'P 1'
#
loop_
_entity.id
_entity.type
_entity.pdbx_description
1 polymer ?
#
loop_
_entity_poly.entity_id
_entity_poly.type
_entity_poly.pdbx_seq_one_letter_code
_entity_poly.pdbx_strand_id
1 'polypeptide(L)'
;MHLKQEIDDVEGIHKLKEVISDLHYRNAMDVEQILNYPSENESLVDSTLDEEIIQGVMDVPADDEQDPDESSVLPHVSPKKAFLGVDTLKNYLIQ
;
A
#
# COMPACT_ATOMS: atom_id res chain seq x y z
N MET A 1 -5.77 7.31 17.42
CA MET A 1 -4.76 7.87 16.48
C MET A 1 -3.42 7.86 17.21
N HIS A 2 -2.57 6.88 16.92
CA HIS A 2 -1.23 6.75 17.50
C HIS A 2 -0.25 6.42 16.37
N LEU A 3 0.12 7.41 15.56
CA LEU A 3 1.14 7.27 14.52
C LEU A 3 2.20 8.33 14.74
N LYS A 4 2.94 8.12 15.82
CA LYS A 4 4.26 8.70 16.03
C LYS A 4 4.99 7.72 16.94
N GLN A 5 5.32 6.57 16.37
CA GLN A 5 6.39 5.77 16.94
C GLN A 5 7.66 6.50 16.51
N GLU A 6 7.96 7.55 17.26
CA GLU A 6 9.25 8.22 17.25
C GLU A 6 10.30 7.11 17.37
N ILE A 7 11.24 7.09 16.42
CA ILE A 7 12.38 6.18 16.47
C ILE A 7 13.28 6.69 17.61
N ASP A 8 12.85 6.45 18.84
CA ASP A 8 13.60 6.70 20.07
C ASP A 8 14.07 5.36 20.66
N ASP A 9 14.27 4.36 19.80
CA ASP A 9 15.01 3.15 20.18
C ASP A 9 16.51 3.37 19.94
N VAL A 10 17.07 4.27 20.76
CA VAL A 10 18.50 4.63 20.74
C VAL A 10 19.37 3.38 20.90
N GLU A 11 18.93 2.44 21.74
CA GLU A 11 19.60 1.15 21.96
C GLU A 11 19.61 0.30 20.67
N GLY A 12 18.47 0.20 19.97
CA GLY A 12 18.37 -0.48 18.69
C GLY A 12 19.29 0.11 17.61
N ILE A 13 19.40 1.45 17.54
CA ILE A 13 20.29 2.15 16.60
C ILE A 13 21.76 1.85 16.93
N HIS A 14 22.14 1.87 18.21
CA HIS A 14 23.50 1.55 18.63
C HIS A 14 23.89 0.12 18.28
N LYS A 15 23.00 -0.85 18.56
CA LYS A 15 23.21 -2.25 18.21
C LYS A 15 23.34 -2.45 16.70
N LEU A 16 22.54 -1.74 15.90
CA LEU A 16 22.63 -1.79 14.45
C LEU A 16 23.97 -1.22 13.93
N LYS A 17 24.45 -0.11 14.52
CA LYS A 17 25.78 0.46 14.22
C LYS A 17 26.90 -0.54 14.49
N GLU A 18 26.84 -1.27 15.60
CA GLU A 18 27.81 -2.32 15.95
C GLU A 18 27.80 -3.47 14.93
N VAL A 19 26.63 -4.03 14.63
CA VAL A 19 26.49 -5.12 13.65
C VAL A 19 27.02 -4.72 12.28
N ILE A 20 26.72 -3.51 11.81
CA ILE A 20 27.19 -3.02 10.51
C ILE A 20 28.71 -2.84 10.50
N SER A 21 29.30 -2.36 11.60
CA SER A 21 30.75 -2.25 11.73
C SER A 21 31.44 -3.62 11.63
N ASP A 22 30.87 -4.65 12.27
CA ASP A 22 31.42 -6.00 12.29
C ASP A 22 31.37 -6.72 10.93
N LEU A 23 30.53 -6.25 10.00
CA LEU A 23 30.42 -6.83 8.66
C LEU A 23 31.54 -6.41 7.72
N HIS A 24 32.40 -5.45 8.11
CA HIS A 24 33.58 -5.02 7.36
C HIS A 24 33.30 -4.73 5.87
N TYR A 25 32.16 -4.09 5.59
CA TYR A 25 31.82 -3.71 4.23
C TYR A 25 32.90 -2.84 3.59
N ARG A 26 33.13 -3.05 2.29
CA ARG A 26 34.11 -2.27 1.52
C ARG A 26 33.84 -0.76 1.57
N ASN A 27 32.57 -0.38 1.61
CA ASN A 27 32.13 1.00 1.76
C ASN A 27 31.48 1.16 3.14
N ALA A 28 31.84 2.23 3.84
CA ALA A 28 31.21 2.56 5.11
C ALA A 28 29.71 2.82 4.90
N MET A 29 28.88 2.24 5.76
CA MET A 29 27.44 2.39 5.72
C MET A 29 27.03 3.32 6.87
N ASP A 30 26.39 4.45 6.53
CA ASP A 30 25.89 5.38 7.52
C ASP A 30 24.46 5.01 7.94
N VAL A 31 24.32 4.54 9.18
CA VAL A 31 23.04 4.11 9.75
C VAL A 31 22.03 5.25 9.79
N GLU A 32 22.47 6.49 9.98
CA GLU A 32 21.57 7.64 10.04
C GLU A 32 20.97 7.94 8.67
N GLN A 33 21.73 7.74 7.60
CA GLN A 33 21.25 7.88 6.22
C GLN A 33 20.32 6.74 5.80
N ILE A 34 20.56 5.53 6.33
CA ILE A 34 19.68 4.38 6.08
C ILE A 34 18.32 4.58 6.73
N LEU A 35 18.29 5.07 7.97
CA LEU A 35 17.04 5.24 8.72
C LEU A 35 16.26 6.49 8.30
N ASN A 36 16.94 7.53 7.78
CA ASN A 36 16.31 8.79 7.41
C ASN A 36 16.32 8.99 5.89
N TYR A 37 15.67 8.10 5.14
CA TYR A 37 15.64 8.19 3.69
C TYR A 37 14.55 9.19 3.21
N PRO A 38 14.93 10.31 2.55
CA PRO A 38 14.00 11.39 2.20
C PRO A 38 12.83 10.96 1.33
N SER A 39 13.06 10.19 0.27
CA SER A 39 11.98 9.83 -0.65
C SER A 39 10.94 8.89 -0.04
N GLU A 40 11.30 8.11 0.98
CA GLU A 40 10.37 7.22 1.67
C GLU A 40 9.56 7.96 2.74
N ASN A 41 10.15 8.98 3.38
CA ASN A 41 9.42 9.80 4.37
C ASN A 41 8.46 10.81 3.71
N GLU A 42 8.76 11.26 2.49
CA GLU A 42 7.87 12.09 1.66
C GLU A 42 6.69 11.29 1.09
N SER A 43 6.83 9.98 0.87
CA SER A 43 5.73 9.14 0.38
C SER A 43 4.62 8.93 1.40
N LEU A 44 4.88 9.11 2.70
CA LEU A 44 3.89 8.90 3.77
C LEU A 44 2.94 10.09 3.93
N VAL A 45 3.37 11.29 3.55
CA VAL A 45 2.50 12.49 3.61
C VAL A 45 1.45 12.53 2.50
N ASP A 46 1.58 11.68 1.48
CA ASP A 46 0.59 11.57 0.41
C ASP A 46 -0.67 10.78 0.82
N SER A 47 -0.81 10.43 2.10
CA SER A 47 -2.08 9.90 2.65
C SER A 47 -3.24 10.91 2.60
N THR A 48 -2.98 12.18 2.24
CA THR A 48 -4.03 13.14 1.82
C THR A 48 -4.70 12.76 0.49
N LEU A 49 -4.12 11.84 -0.28
CA LEU A 49 -4.72 11.29 -1.50
C LEU A 49 -6.03 10.54 -1.20
N ASP A 50 -6.21 9.96 -0.02
CA ASP A 50 -7.44 9.25 0.33
C ASP A 50 -8.66 10.20 0.32
N GLU A 51 -8.52 11.42 0.84
CA GLU A 51 -9.60 12.42 0.85
C GLU A 51 -9.85 12.98 -0.56
N GLU A 52 -8.79 13.21 -1.34
CA GLU A 52 -8.89 13.67 -2.74
C GLU A 52 -9.54 12.61 -3.65
N ILE A 53 -9.21 11.33 -3.46
CA ILE A 53 -9.83 10.20 -4.16
C ILE A 53 -11.31 10.07 -3.78
N ILE A 54 -11.65 10.16 -2.49
CA ILE A 54 -13.05 10.07 -2.04
C ILE A 54 -13.88 11.22 -2.64
N GLN A 55 -13.34 12.45 -2.64
CA GLN A 55 -14.00 13.62 -3.22
C GLN A 55 -14.18 13.46 -4.73
N GLY A 56 -13.14 13.00 -5.44
CA GLY A 56 -13.19 12.73 -6.88
C GLY A 56 -14.17 11.65 -7.28
N VAL A 57 -14.45 10.67 -6.41
CA VAL A 57 -15.51 9.66 -6.63
C VAL A 57 -16.90 10.21 -6.35
N MET A 58 -17.08 11.07 -5.35
CA MET A 58 -18.38 11.68 -5.03
C MET A 58 -18.82 12.73 -6.03
N ASP A 59 -17.87 13.45 -6.65
CA ASP A 59 -18.17 14.56 -7.58
C ASP A 59 -18.45 14.08 -9.02
N VAL A 60 -18.42 12.77 -9.29
CA VAL A 60 -18.92 12.21 -10.55
C VAL A 60 -20.45 12.23 -10.53
N PRO A 61 -21.12 13.08 -11.33
CA PRO A 61 -22.56 12.97 -11.47
C PRO A 61 -22.88 11.59 -12.06
N ALA A 62 -23.86 10.90 -11.46
CA ALA A 62 -24.44 9.72 -12.06
C ALA A 62 -25.14 10.17 -13.36
N ASP A 63 -24.43 10.07 -14.48
CA ASP A 63 -25.03 10.20 -15.80
C ASP A 63 -25.91 8.96 -16.01
N ASP A 64 -27.19 9.12 -15.69
CA ASP A 64 -28.22 8.09 -15.79
C ASP A 64 -28.70 7.90 -17.25
N GLU A 65 -28.01 8.52 -18.21
CA GLU A 65 -28.28 8.36 -19.63
C GLU A 65 -27.52 7.15 -20.16
N GLN A 66 -28.16 5.98 -20.03
CA GLN A 66 -27.73 4.75 -20.68
C GLN A 66 -27.66 4.95 -22.20
N ASP A 67 -26.45 5.00 -22.75
CA ASP A 67 -26.21 4.80 -24.18
C ASP A 67 -26.36 3.29 -24.50
N PRO A 68 -27.26 2.87 -25.40
CA PRO A 68 -27.66 1.46 -25.50
C PRO A 68 -26.77 0.63 -26.41
N ASP A 69 -25.53 1.05 -26.73
CA ASP A 69 -24.72 0.28 -27.66
C ASP A 69 -23.21 0.50 -27.52
N GLU A 70 -22.58 -0.15 -26.54
CA GLU A 70 -21.19 -0.59 -26.73
C GLU A 70 -20.96 -1.99 -26.11
N SER A 71 -21.06 -2.94 -27.02
CA SER A 71 -20.74 -4.36 -26.94
C SER A 71 -19.33 -4.62 -26.37
N SER A 72 -19.21 -4.68 -25.04
CA SER A 72 -18.43 -5.71 -24.32
C SER A 72 -18.85 -5.79 -22.85
N VAL A 73 -20.16 -5.74 -22.59
CA VAL A 73 -20.70 -5.93 -21.25
C VAL A 73 -20.39 -7.36 -20.81
N LEU A 74 -19.35 -7.53 -20.00
CA LEU A 74 -19.18 -8.77 -19.24
C LEU A 74 -20.48 -8.97 -18.44
N PRO A 75 -21.11 -10.15 -18.52
CA PRO A 75 -22.39 -10.36 -17.90
C PRO A 75 -22.27 -9.99 -16.42
N HIS A 76 -23.13 -9.09 -15.96
CA HIS A 76 -23.12 -8.65 -14.57
C HIS A 76 -23.24 -9.87 -13.66
N VAL A 77 -22.11 -10.28 -13.07
CA VAL A 77 -22.06 -11.45 -12.21
C VAL A 77 -22.59 -11.01 -10.85
N SER A 78 -23.71 -11.58 -10.42
CA SER A 78 -24.25 -11.29 -9.09
C SER A 78 -23.16 -11.53 -8.04
N PRO A 79 -23.02 -10.66 -7.02
CA PRO A 79 -22.02 -10.81 -5.97
C PRO A 79 -21.99 -12.22 -5.37
N LYS A 80 -23.16 -12.86 -5.20
CA LYS A 80 -23.27 -14.24 -4.70
C LYS A 80 -22.52 -15.26 -5.57
N LYS A 81 -22.57 -15.11 -6.90
CA LYS A 81 -21.83 -15.97 -7.83
C LYS A 81 -20.34 -15.64 -7.85
N ALA A 82 -19.96 -14.37 -7.68
CA ALA A 82 -18.57 -13.97 -7.59
C ALA A 82 -17.89 -14.56 -6.34
N PHE A 83 -18.54 -14.47 -5.16
CA PHE A 83 -18.01 -15.07 -3.92
C PHE A 83 -17.87 -16.59 -4.03
N LEU A 84 -18.88 -17.28 -4.60
CA LEU A 84 -18.79 -18.72 -4.83
C LEU A 84 -17.63 -19.10 -5.76
N GLY A 85 -17.35 -18.30 -6.78
CA GLY A 85 -16.21 -18.48 -7.68
C GLY A 85 -14.87 -18.35 -6.96
N VAL A 86 -14.74 -17.37 -6.07
CA VAL A 86 -13.53 -17.14 -5.26
C VAL A 86 -13.28 -18.30 -4.29
N ASP A 87 -14.33 -18.78 -3.60
CA ASP A 87 -14.21 -19.93 -2.69
C ASP A 87 -13.81 -21.20 -3.43
N THR A 88 -14.38 -21.41 -4.63
CA THR A 88 -14.05 -22.55 -5.48
C THR A 88 -12.60 -22.49 -5.96
N LEU A 89 -12.14 -21.32 -6.41
CA LEU A 89 -10.74 -21.11 -6.83
C LEU A 89 -9.77 -21.34 -5.67
N LYS A 90 -10.08 -20.81 -4.48
CA LYS A 90 -9.29 -21.00 -3.28
C LYS A 90 -9.13 -22.48 -2.91
N ASN A 91 -10.20 -23.26 -3.00
CA ASN A 91 -10.15 -24.70 -2.74
C ASN A 91 -9.29 -25.45 -3.77
N TYR A 92 -9.28 -25.01 -5.03
CA TYR A 92 -8.47 -25.63 -6.08
C TYR A 92 -6.97 -25.34 -5.91
N LEU A 93 -6.61 -24.18 -5.35
CA LEU A 93 -5.21 -23.76 -5.15
C LEU A 93 -4.57 -24.32 -3.88
N ILE A 94 -5.37 -24.84 -2.95
CA ILE A 94 -4.91 -25.34 -1.65
C ILE A 94 -4.88 -26.89 -1.62
N GLN A 95 -5.34 -27.56 -2.68
CA GLN A 95 -5.10 -29.00 -2.90
C GLN A 95 -3.65 -29.27 -3.29
#